data_AF-A0A7W8FLG3-F1
#
_entry.id   AF-A0A7W8FLG3-F1
#
_cell.length_a   1.000
_cell.length_b   1.000
_cell.length_c   1.000
_cell.angle_alpha   90.00
_cell.angle_beta   90.00
_cell.angle_gamma   90.00
#
_symmetry.space_group_name_H-M   'P 1'
#
loop_
_entity.id
_entity.type
_entity.pdbx_description
1 polymer ?
#
loop_
_entity_poly.entity_id
_entity_poly.type
_entity_poly.pdbx_seq_one_letter_code
_entity_poly.pdbx_strand_id
1 'polypeptide(L)'
;MGYTHVTESNGGALIVEMGHRAEIDEFAGPLRRFNGIDRFALTLWALPVGMNYDQARALSRDALEYIQAAGKADALTVEIRTAGGSEWGAEWVRYVVGHANSAELPTLELTIELPHSTELIARHEVFGADEAADLFYGYYKTGGIPTTYTLRPVEGYASDGRNIDLRGETPRTL
;
A
#
# COMPACT_ATOMS: atom_id res chain seq x y z
N MET A 1 12.29 -22.41 10.16
CA MET A 1 11.28 -21.68 9.38
C MET A 1 11.65 -20.22 9.47
N GLY A 2 11.87 -19.55 8.34
CA GLY A 2 12.25 -18.14 8.31
C GLY A 2 11.02 -17.24 8.15
N TYR A 3 11.17 -15.98 8.54
CA TYR A 3 10.22 -14.94 8.19
C TYR A 3 10.35 -14.58 6.71
N THR A 4 9.25 -14.09 6.16
CA THR A 4 9.10 -13.83 4.71
C THR A 4 8.55 -12.46 4.43
N HIS A 5 7.83 -11.88 5.39
CA HIS A 5 7.21 -10.58 5.28
C HIS A 5 7.24 -9.87 6.63
N VAL A 6 7.03 -8.57 6.60
CA VAL A 6 6.87 -7.73 7.77
C VAL A 6 5.61 -6.90 7.60
N THR A 7 4.83 -6.79 8.67
CA THR A 7 3.83 -5.72 8.78
C THR A 7 4.29 -4.63 9.73
N GLU A 8 4.09 -3.38 9.32
CA GLU A 8 4.35 -2.19 10.14
C GLU A 8 3.03 -1.44 10.38
N SER A 9 2.65 -1.22 11.63
CA SER A 9 1.50 -0.38 11.96
C SER A 9 1.95 1.05 12.25
N ASN A 10 1.22 2.04 11.72
CA ASN A 10 1.40 3.47 11.98
C ASN A 10 2.86 3.95 11.82
N GLY A 11 3.53 3.56 10.74
CA GLY A 11 4.92 3.96 10.48
C GLY A 11 5.96 3.29 11.40
N GLY A 12 5.66 2.09 11.91
CA GLY A 12 6.58 1.26 12.68
C GLY A 12 6.37 1.25 14.19
N ALA A 13 5.23 1.76 14.67
CA ALA A 13 4.85 1.68 16.09
C ALA A 13 4.64 0.24 16.58
N LEU A 14 4.26 -0.66 15.66
CA LEU A 14 4.24 -2.11 15.88
C LEU A 14 4.81 -2.80 14.64
N ILE A 15 5.75 -3.70 14.86
CA ILE A 15 6.39 -4.52 13.83
C ILE A 15 6.07 -5.98 14.10
N VAL A 16 5.63 -6.71 13.08
CA VAL A 16 5.39 -8.16 13.16
C VAL A 16 6.07 -8.84 11.97
N GLU A 17 6.98 -9.75 12.24
CA GLU A 17 7.59 -10.61 11.21
C GLU A 17 6.69 -11.84 10.96
N MET A 18 6.36 -12.09 9.70
CA MET A 18 5.40 -13.12 9.29
C MET A 18 6.09 -14.28 8.58
N GLY A 19 5.70 -15.51 8.93
CA GLY A 19 6.16 -16.72 8.24
C GLY A 19 5.39 -17.01 6.95
N HIS A 20 5.63 -18.17 6.33
CA HIS A 20 5.01 -18.63 5.07
C HIS A 20 3.52 -19.03 5.17
N ARG A 21 2.92 -18.98 6.37
CA ARG A 21 1.57 -19.50 6.63
C ARG A 21 0.66 -18.42 7.25
N ALA A 22 0.86 -17.16 6.87
CA ALA A 22 -0.02 -16.12 7.34
C ALA A 22 -1.46 -16.40 6.90
N GLU A 23 -2.40 -16.12 7.78
CA GLU A 23 -3.84 -16.18 7.50
C GLU A 23 -4.39 -14.76 7.26
N ILE A 24 -5.51 -14.66 6.54
CA ILE A 24 -6.12 -13.35 6.22
C ILE A 24 -6.46 -12.53 7.47
N ASP A 25 -6.77 -13.18 8.59
CA ASP A 25 -7.09 -12.53 9.86
C ASP A 25 -5.91 -11.74 10.45
N GLU A 26 -4.67 -12.07 10.07
CA GLU A 26 -3.49 -11.30 10.45
C GLU A 26 -3.50 -9.89 9.83
N PHE A 27 -4.23 -9.68 8.72
CA PHE A 27 -4.45 -8.39 8.08
C PHE A 27 -5.81 -7.79 8.44
N ALA A 28 -6.88 -8.58 8.39
CA ALA A 28 -8.24 -8.13 8.67
C ALA A 28 -8.40 -7.63 10.11
N GLY A 29 -7.78 -8.32 11.08
CA GLY A 29 -7.82 -7.95 12.48
C GLY A 29 -7.34 -6.52 12.73
N PRO A 30 -6.11 -6.16 12.34
CA PRO A 30 -5.62 -4.78 12.43
C PRO A 30 -6.48 -3.76 11.68
N LEU A 31 -6.82 -4.01 10.41
CA LEU A 31 -7.54 -3.06 9.55
C LEU A 31 -8.94 -2.73 10.11
N ARG A 32 -9.67 -3.73 10.61
CA ARG A 32 -10.99 -3.55 11.25
C ARG A 32 -10.94 -2.66 12.50
N ARG A 33 -9.76 -2.52 13.14
CA ARG A 33 -9.57 -1.69 14.34
C ARG A 33 -9.14 -0.26 14.01
N PHE A 34 -9.02 0.10 12.74
CA PHE A 34 -8.62 1.46 12.37
C PHE A 34 -9.67 2.48 12.77
N ASN A 35 -9.24 3.49 13.49
CA ASN A 35 -10.06 4.62 13.92
C ASN A 35 -9.65 5.94 13.27
N GLY A 36 -8.62 5.95 12.42
CA GLY A 36 -8.11 7.14 11.75
C GLY A 36 -7.29 8.09 12.63
N ILE A 37 -6.98 7.70 13.89
CA ILE A 37 -6.26 8.55 14.85
C ILE A 37 -4.99 7.85 15.35
N ASP A 38 -5.14 6.82 16.17
CA ASP A 38 -4.02 6.07 16.77
C ASP A 38 -3.79 4.72 16.08
N ARG A 39 -4.76 4.27 15.28
CA ARG A 39 -4.71 3.08 14.42
C ARG A 39 -5.22 3.54 13.07
N PHE A 40 -4.29 3.83 12.18
CA PHE A 40 -4.63 4.51 10.93
C PHE A 40 -3.79 4.05 9.75
N ALA A 41 -2.70 3.30 9.94
CA ALA A 41 -1.92 2.78 8.83
C ALA A 41 -1.37 1.37 9.09
N LEU A 42 -1.34 0.55 8.05
CA LEU A 42 -0.72 -0.77 8.02
C LEU A 42 0.04 -0.90 6.71
N THR A 43 1.31 -1.25 6.79
CA THR A 43 2.19 -1.50 5.64
C THR A 43 2.62 -2.95 5.68
N LEU A 44 2.69 -3.60 4.52
CA LEU A 44 3.18 -4.95 4.34
C LEU A 44 4.24 -4.95 3.24
N TRP A 45 5.38 -5.59 3.52
CA TRP A 45 6.47 -5.76 2.56
C TRP A 45 7.19 -7.09 2.74
N ALA A 46 7.85 -7.57 1.69
CA ALA A 46 8.55 -8.85 1.68
C ALA A 46 9.97 -8.74 2.25
N LEU A 47 10.32 -9.63 3.18
CA LEU A 47 11.69 -9.78 3.67
C LEU A 47 12.54 -10.51 2.64
N PRO A 48 13.76 -10.01 2.34
CA PRO A 48 14.73 -10.78 1.58
C PRO A 48 15.04 -12.11 2.25
N VAL A 49 15.26 -13.15 1.44
CA VAL A 49 15.55 -14.50 1.92
C VAL A 49 16.75 -14.48 2.88
N GLY A 50 16.53 -15.04 4.08
CA GLY A 50 17.57 -15.17 5.11
C GLY A 50 17.83 -13.92 5.92
N MET A 51 17.07 -12.84 5.71
CA MET A 51 17.13 -11.63 6.54
C MET A 51 15.98 -11.57 7.54
N ASN A 52 16.26 -10.98 8.70
CA ASN A 52 15.23 -10.48 9.61
C ASN A 52 14.94 -8.99 9.33
N TYR A 53 13.95 -8.45 10.04
CA TYR A 53 13.54 -7.06 9.96
C TYR A 53 14.71 -6.06 10.10
N ASP A 54 15.51 -6.16 11.16
CA ASP A 54 16.58 -5.19 11.43
C ASP A 54 17.64 -5.17 10.31
N GLN A 55 18.01 -6.35 9.81
CA GLN A 55 18.96 -6.50 8.70
C GLN A 55 18.41 -5.89 7.40
N ALA A 56 17.14 -6.14 7.10
CA ALA A 56 16.49 -5.63 5.90
C ALA A 56 16.29 -4.10 5.97
N ARG A 57 15.90 -3.57 7.13
CA ARG A 57 15.74 -2.13 7.36
C ARG A 57 17.07 -1.37 7.31
N ALA A 58 18.17 -1.95 7.81
CA ALA A 58 19.50 -1.36 7.66
C ALA A 58 19.93 -1.17 6.20
N LEU A 59 19.28 -1.88 5.26
CA LEU A 59 19.46 -1.77 3.82
C LEU A 59 18.30 -1.03 3.13
N SER A 60 17.44 -0.34 3.90
CA SER A 60 16.27 0.42 3.44
C SER A 60 15.30 -0.39 2.56
N ARG A 61 15.15 -1.69 2.83
CA ARG A 61 14.28 -2.57 2.03
C ARG A 61 12.80 -2.31 2.24
N ASP A 62 12.43 -1.85 3.44
CA ASP A 62 11.09 -1.44 3.85
C ASP A 62 10.49 -0.32 2.98
N ALA A 63 11.34 0.50 2.35
CA ALA A 63 10.89 1.62 1.53
C ALA A 63 10.75 1.29 0.03
N LEU A 64 11.19 0.11 -0.44
CA LEU A 64 11.30 -0.17 -1.87
C LEU A 64 10.00 -0.67 -2.49
N GLU A 65 9.44 -1.74 -1.94
CA GLU A 65 8.28 -2.45 -2.46
C GLU A 65 7.35 -2.81 -1.33
N TYR A 66 6.11 -2.33 -1.38
CA TYR A 66 5.15 -2.54 -0.30
C TYR A 66 3.72 -2.33 -0.78
N ILE A 67 2.78 -2.88 -0.02
CA ILE A 67 1.38 -2.43 0.01
C ILE A 67 1.10 -1.72 1.33
N GLN A 68 0.31 -0.66 1.30
CA GLN A 68 -0.09 0.10 2.48
C GLN A 68 -1.59 0.38 2.44
N ALA A 69 -2.24 0.32 3.59
CA ALA A 69 -3.59 0.86 3.77
C ALA A 69 -3.56 1.94 4.85
N ALA A 70 -4.33 3.00 4.64
CA ALA A 70 -4.45 4.06 5.62
C ALA A 70 -5.86 4.66 5.71
N GLY A 71 -6.21 5.21 6.88
CA GLY A 71 -7.52 5.83 7.15
C GLY A 71 -8.29 5.16 8.28
N LYS A 72 -9.62 5.04 8.13
CA LYS A 72 -10.53 4.43 9.10
C LYS A 72 -11.09 3.12 8.54
N ALA A 73 -11.48 2.17 9.38
CA ALA A 73 -11.90 0.83 8.93
C ALA A 73 -13.02 0.80 7.86
N ASP A 74 -13.88 1.82 7.80
CA ASP A 74 -14.96 1.98 6.82
C ASP A 74 -14.61 2.92 5.64
N ALA A 75 -13.41 3.50 5.64
CA ALA A 75 -12.89 4.40 4.62
C ALA A 75 -11.35 4.35 4.61
N LEU A 76 -10.81 3.34 3.93
CA LEU A 76 -9.37 3.15 3.73
C LEU A 76 -8.96 3.55 2.31
N THR A 77 -7.77 4.13 2.17
CA THR A 77 -7.01 4.05 0.93
C THR A 77 -6.13 2.82 0.94
N VAL A 78 -5.84 2.31 -0.26
CA VAL A 78 -4.78 1.32 -0.47
C VAL A 78 -3.79 1.87 -1.49
N GLU A 79 -2.52 1.77 -1.17
CA GLU A 79 -1.41 2.15 -2.03
C GLU A 79 -0.47 0.98 -2.23
N ILE A 80 0.20 0.94 -3.39
CA ILE A 80 1.28 0.00 -3.67
C ILE A 80 2.47 0.76 -4.25
N ARG A 81 3.68 0.40 -3.80
CA ARG A 81 4.93 0.80 -4.46
C ARG A 81 5.55 -0.42 -5.11
N THR A 82 5.86 -0.33 -6.39
CA THR A 82 6.47 -1.40 -7.19
C THR A 82 7.55 -0.84 -8.12
N ALA A 83 8.46 -1.71 -8.55
CA ALA A 83 9.45 -1.36 -9.55
C ALA A 83 8.78 -1.05 -10.91
N GLY A 84 9.39 -0.16 -11.70
CA GLY A 84 8.92 0.27 -13.01
C GLY A 84 8.84 1.79 -13.17
N GLY A 85 8.14 2.25 -14.21
CA GLY A 85 7.97 3.67 -14.50
C GLY A 85 9.09 4.32 -15.31
N SER A 86 9.85 3.51 -16.05
CA SER A 86 10.93 3.97 -16.93
C SER A 86 10.52 5.05 -17.95
N GLU A 87 9.26 5.02 -18.38
CA GLU A 87 8.62 6.01 -19.26
C GLU A 87 8.51 7.40 -18.61
N TRP A 88 8.47 7.46 -17.28
CA TRP A 88 8.51 8.69 -16.49
C TRP A 88 9.92 8.98 -15.96
N GLY A 89 10.93 8.15 -16.29
CA GLY A 89 12.27 8.24 -15.72
C GLY A 89 12.36 7.76 -14.26
N ALA A 90 11.40 6.95 -13.81
CA ALA A 90 11.38 6.35 -12.48
C ALA A 90 11.89 4.89 -12.52
N GLU A 91 12.47 4.42 -11.41
CA GLU A 91 12.74 3.01 -11.15
C GLU A 91 11.68 2.36 -10.27
N TRP A 92 11.00 3.18 -9.45
CA TRP A 92 9.91 2.76 -8.59
C TRP A 92 8.77 3.75 -8.73
N VAL A 93 7.55 3.24 -8.68
CA VAL A 93 6.35 4.08 -8.72
C VAL A 93 5.41 3.66 -7.60
N ARG A 94 4.90 4.67 -6.90
CA ARG A 94 3.79 4.53 -5.96
C ARG A 94 2.49 4.83 -6.68
N TYR A 95 1.54 3.95 -6.49
CA TYR A 95 0.20 3.99 -7.06
C TYR A 95 -0.84 3.98 -5.95
N VAL A 96 -1.92 4.71 -6.17
CA VAL A 96 -3.18 4.54 -5.42
C VAL A 96 -4.00 3.48 -6.13
N VAL A 97 -4.47 2.49 -5.38
CA VAL A 97 -5.32 1.41 -5.90
C VAL A 97 -6.76 1.91 -5.96
N GLY A 98 -7.47 1.57 -7.02
CA GLY A 98 -8.88 1.85 -7.17
C GLY A 98 -9.64 0.68 -7.78
N HIS A 99 -10.92 0.59 -7.48
CA HIS A 99 -11.89 -0.25 -8.16
C HIS A 99 -11.93 0.05 -9.65
N ALA A 100 -12.18 -0.97 -10.49
CA ALA A 100 -12.46 -0.76 -11.90
C ALA A 100 -13.64 0.21 -12.07
N ASN A 101 -13.34 1.38 -12.63
CA ASN A 101 -14.29 2.48 -12.68
C ASN A 101 -15.43 2.16 -13.66
N SER A 102 -16.67 2.03 -13.19
CA SER A 102 -17.84 2.17 -14.07
C SER A 102 -18.02 3.66 -14.32
N ALA A 103 -18.03 4.07 -15.58
CA ALA A 103 -17.81 5.42 -16.12
C ALA A 103 -18.68 6.61 -15.63
N GLU A 104 -19.36 6.56 -14.48
CA GLU A 104 -20.44 7.53 -14.16
C GLU A 104 -20.51 8.07 -12.72
N LEU A 105 -19.53 7.84 -11.84
CA LEU A 105 -19.60 8.45 -10.51
C LEU A 105 -18.82 9.77 -10.44
N PRO A 106 -19.44 10.87 -9.97
CA PRO A 106 -18.70 12.11 -9.73
C PRO A 106 -17.55 11.86 -8.76
N THR A 107 -16.41 12.48 -9.04
CA THR A 107 -15.20 12.49 -8.20
C THR A 107 -15.53 13.19 -6.87
N LEU A 108 -16.19 12.47 -5.96
CA LEU A 108 -16.23 12.90 -4.57
C LEU A 108 -14.85 12.59 -4.00
N GLU A 109 -14.10 13.66 -3.74
CA GLU A 109 -12.82 13.60 -3.06
C GLU A 109 -13.10 13.47 -1.56
N LEU A 110 -12.74 12.34 -0.97
CA LEU A 110 -12.71 12.21 0.48
C LEU A 110 -11.35 12.68 0.97
N THR A 111 -11.37 13.52 1.99
CA THR A 111 -10.19 13.84 2.78
C THR A 111 -9.92 12.69 3.74
N ILE A 112 -8.82 11.97 3.52
CA ILE A 112 -8.26 11.12 4.57
C ILE A 112 -7.28 11.96 5.36
N GLU A 113 -7.61 12.20 6.63
CA GLU A 113 -6.67 12.78 7.59
C GLU A 113 -5.68 11.70 7.99
N LEU A 114 -4.46 11.82 7.48
CA LEU A 114 -3.28 11.16 8.03
C LEU A 114 -2.64 12.12 9.03
N PRO A 115 -1.90 11.64 10.05
CA PRO A 115 -1.33 12.52 11.08
C PRO A 115 -0.45 13.67 10.56
N HIS A 116 0.02 13.60 9.31
CA HIS A 116 0.90 14.58 8.69
C HIS A 116 0.43 15.08 7.32
N SER A 117 -0.71 14.61 6.81
CA SER A 117 -1.23 15.04 5.51
C SER A 117 -2.74 14.82 5.38
N THR A 118 -3.35 15.62 4.51
CA THR A 118 -4.69 15.39 3.99
C THR A 118 -4.54 14.93 2.55
N GLU A 119 -5.06 13.75 2.23
CA GLU A 119 -5.11 13.27 0.86
C GLU A 119 -6.53 13.34 0.28
N LEU A 120 -6.64 13.81 -0.96
CA LEU A 120 -7.87 13.81 -1.74
C LEU A 120 -7.95 12.49 -2.50
N ILE A 121 -8.93 11.68 -2.15
CA ILE A 121 -9.08 10.31 -2.63
C ILE A 121 -10.40 10.17 -3.36
N ALA A 122 -10.38 9.63 -4.58
CA ALA A 122 -11.60 9.41 -5.32
C ALA A 122 -12.42 8.29 -4.68
N ARG A 123 -13.76 8.35 -4.75
CA ARG A 123 -14.63 7.30 -4.17
C ARG A 123 -14.28 5.87 -4.60
N HIS A 124 -13.84 5.68 -5.85
CA HIS A 124 -13.43 4.37 -6.35
C HIS A 124 -12.07 3.91 -5.80
N GLU A 125 -11.38 4.72 -5.01
CA GLU A 125 -10.11 4.41 -4.34
C GLU A 125 -10.31 4.18 -2.84
N VAL A 126 -11.57 4.08 -2.41
CA VAL A 126 -11.96 3.88 -1.00
C VAL A 126 -12.37 2.44 -0.79
N PHE A 127 -11.78 1.81 0.21
CA PHE A 127 -11.94 0.41 0.56
C PHE A 127 -12.51 0.26 1.97
N GLY A 128 -13.28 -0.81 2.17
CA GLY A 128 -13.57 -1.30 3.52
C GLY A 128 -12.43 -2.17 4.05
N ALA A 129 -12.35 -2.34 5.36
CA ALA A 129 -11.30 -3.14 6.01
C ALA A 129 -11.19 -4.59 5.50
N ASP A 130 -12.32 -5.24 5.21
CA ASP A 130 -12.33 -6.62 4.74
C ASP A 130 -11.76 -6.74 3.33
N GLU A 131 -12.16 -5.84 2.43
CA GLU A 131 -11.65 -5.81 1.07
C GLU A 131 -10.15 -5.43 1.04
N ALA A 132 -9.74 -4.46 1.86
CA ALA A 132 -8.33 -4.13 2.00
C ALA A 132 -7.53 -5.35 2.53
N ALA A 133 -8.10 -6.15 3.43
CA ALA A 133 -7.47 -7.39 3.90
C ALA A 133 -7.32 -8.43 2.79
N ASP A 134 -8.31 -8.55 1.89
CA ASP A 134 -8.21 -9.42 0.71
C ASP A 134 -7.06 -8.98 -0.21
N LEU A 135 -6.91 -7.66 -0.43
CA LEU A 135 -5.77 -7.11 -1.19
C LEU A 135 -4.42 -7.38 -0.52
N PHE A 136 -4.32 -7.21 0.80
CA PHE A 136 -3.12 -7.52 1.56
C PHE A 136 -2.77 -9.01 1.51
N TYR A 137 -3.77 -9.87 1.66
CA TYR A 137 -3.58 -11.30 1.56
C TYR A 137 -3.17 -11.71 0.15
N GLY A 138 -3.79 -11.14 -0.89
CA GLY A 138 -3.40 -11.31 -2.28
C GLY A 138 -1.94 -10.91 -2.50
N TYR A 139 -1.55 -9.71 -2.07
CA TYR A 139 -0.18 -9.22 -2.16
C TYR A 139 0.81 -10.10 -1.41
N TYR A 140 0.50 -10.55 -0.18
CA TYR A 140 1.32 -11.51 0.56
C TYR A 140 1.58 -12.81 -0.21
N LYS A 141 0.62 -13.25 -1.04
CA LYS A 141 0.73 -14.47 -1.83
C LYS A 141 1.45 -14.28 -3.17
N THR A 142 1.33 -13.11 -3.79
CA THR A 142 1.73 -12.91 -5.20
C THR A 142 2.72 -11.78 -5.43
N GLY A 143 2.86 -10.85 -4.48
CA GLY A 143 3.62 -9.61 -4.61
C GLY A 143 2.95 -8.53 -5.45
N GLY A 144 1.66 -8.69 -5.84
CA GLY A 144 0.99 -7.74 -6.72
C GLY A 144 -0.47 -7.51 -6.40
N ILE A 145 -1.06 -6.51 -7.08
CA ILE A 145 -2.50 -6.20 -7.04
C ILE A 145 -3.21 -6.94 -8.19
N PRO A 146 -4.40 -7.51 -7.98
CA PRO A 146 -5.18 -8.12 -9.07
C PRO A 146 -5.49 -7.12 -10.19
N THR A 147 -5.46 -7.59 -11.44
CA THR A 147 -5.72 -6.77 -12.64
C THR A 147 -7.16 -6.26 -12.76
N THR A 148 -8.06 -6.71 -11.88
CA THR A 148 -9.43 -6.19 -11.73
C THR A 148 -9.48 -4.82 -11.07
N TYR A 149 -8.38 -4.36 -10.48
CA TYR A 149 -8.22 -3.02 -9.93
C TYR A 149 -7.45 -2.11 -10.89
N THR A 150 -7.67 -0.81 -10.77
CA THR A 150 -6.93 0.24 -11.46
C THR A 150 -5.83 0.79 -10.55
N LEU A 151 -4.73 1.23 -11.13
CA LEU A 151 -3.62 1.88 -10.44
C LEU A 151 -3.45 3.31 -10.96
N ARG A 152 -3.67 4.30 -10.11
CA ARG A 152 -3.36 5.70 -10.43
C ARG A 152 -1.95 6.03 -9.94
N PRO A 153 -0.99 6.35 -10.83
CA PRO A 153 0.34 6.78 -10.41
C PRO A 153 0.24 8.09 -9.62
N VAL A 154 1.02 8.21 -8.55
CA VAL A 154 1.08 9.44 -7.73
C VAL A 154 2.48 9.95 -7.54
N GLU A 155 3.48 9.07 -7.47
CA GLU A 155 4.86 9.47 -7.25
C GLU A 155 5.81 8.46 -7.87
N GLY A 156 6.78 8.95 -8.65
CA GLY A 156 7.89 8.17 -9.17
C GLY A 156 9.18 8.46 -8.40
N TYR A 157 10.05 7.47 -8.27
CA TYR A 157 11.36 7.60 -7.65
C TYR A 157 12.44 7.21 -8.65
N ALA A 158 13.28 8.16 -9.02
CA ALA A 158 14.39 7.96 -9.94
C ALA A 158 15.60 7.32 -9.23
N SER A 159 16.49 6.72 -10.02
CA SER A 159 17.73 6.09 -9.54
C SER A 159 18.69 7.05 -8.85
N ASP A 160 18.61 8.33 -9.19
CA ASP A 160 19.39 9.42 -8.59
C ASP A 160 18.75 10.00 -7.30
N GLY A 161 17.66 9.38 -6.82
CA GLY A 161 16.96 9.77 -5.60
C GLY A 161 15.97 10.91 -5.75
N ARG A 162 15.73 11.41 -6.98
CA ARG A 162 14.68 12.42 -7.22
C ARG A 162 13.29 11.81 -7.15
N ASN A 163 12.35 12.54 -6.53
CA ASN A 163 10.93 12.25 -6.63
C ASN A 163 10.32 12.96 -7.85
N ILE A 164 9.40 12.30 -8.52
CA ILE A 164 8.68 12.75 -9.70
C ILE A 164 7.20 12.78 -9.34
N ASP A 165 6.56 13.95 -9.41
CA ASP A 165 5.11 14.05 -9.18
C ASP A 165 4.37 13.46 -10.39
N LEU A 166 3.56 12.43 -10.15
CA LEU A 166 2.79 11.74 -11.19
C LEU A 166 1.27 11.91 -11.01
N ARG A 167 0.81 12.76 -10.07
CA ARG A 167 -0.61 12.89 -9.74
C ARG A 167 -1.51 13.35 -10.90
N GLY A 168 -0.93 13.90 -11.98
CA GLY A 168 -1.63 14.28 -13.21
C GLY A 168 -1.65 13.21 -14.31
N GLU A 169 -0.99 12.08 -14.11
CA GLU A 169 -0.85 11.02 -15.11
C GLU A 169 -2.09 10.09 -15.13
N THR A 170 -2.33 9.44 -16.27
CA THR A 170 -3.54 8.61 -16.45
C THR A 170 -3.43 7.28 -15.69
N PRO A 171 -4.49 6.83 -14.98
CA PRO A 171 -4.51 5.52 -14.34
C PRO A 171 -4.30 4.36 -15.31
N ARG A 172 -3.70 3.28 -14.83
CA ARG A 172 -3.41 2.06 -15.60
C ARG A 172 -4.20 0.87 -15.07
N THR A 173 -4.49 -0.08 -15.96
CA THR A 173 -4.84 -1.45 -15.58
C THR A 173 -3.55 -2.27 -15.67
N LEU A 174 -3.25 -3.07 -14.64
CA LEU A 174 -2.11 -4.00 -14.66
C LEU A 174 -2.33 -5.16 -15.65
#